data_AF-A0A8R1IE46-F1
#
_entry.id   AF-A0A8R1IE46-F1
#
_cell.length_a   1.000
_cell.length_b   1.000
_cell.length_c   1.000
_cell.angle_alpha   90.00
_cell.angle_beta   90.00
_cell.angle_gamma   90.00
#
_symmetry.space_group_name_H-M   'P 1'
#
loop_
_entity.id
_entity.type
_entity.pdbx_description
1 polymer ?
#
loop_
_entity_poly.entity_id
_entity_poly.type
_entity_poly.pdbx_seq_one_letter_code
_entity_poly.pdbx_strand_id
1 'polypeptide(L)'
;MDEDQQRRKMDFDSFNERLTVNMWHAQRHVERVTCYLQEPRHVEDIAGSMEDEEWDVDECANRRKGSDRLRTASVAIIMCLHLGVDPPDAPPRKDAPARLLSWVDPYKCGAHKAAMEIGINTQKAYEKWQPKSNNRTRYKICTDPPIDEVRKVATNLRRISGTDRVLFHYNGHGVPRPTENGEIWVFNKSFTQIDRSIIQILAEFFAFLQVP
;
A
#
# COMPACT_ATOMS: atom_id res chain seq x y z
N MET A 1 20.60 1.54 31.13
CA MET A 1 21.35 1.49 32.39
C MET A 1 20.33 1.65 33.50
N ASP A 2 19.88 0.62 34.21
CA ASP A 2 20.44 -0.72 34.40
C ASP A 2 19.31 -1.75 34.59
N GLU A 3 19.18 -2.66 33.63
CA GLU A 3 18.43 -3.91 33.76
C GLU A 3 19.32 -4.93 34.48
N ASP A 4 19.59 -4.69 35.76
CA ASP A 4 20.12 -5.74 36.63
C ASP A 4 18.95 -6.39 37.35
N GLN A 5 18.39 -7.36 36.63
CA GLN A 5 17.64 -8.52 37.13
C GLN A 5 17.79 -8.68 38.63
N GLN A 6 16.67 -8.44 39.33
CA GLN A 6 16.53 -8.60 40.76
C GLN A 6 16.70 -10.09 41.09
N ARG A 7 17.96 -10.53 41.21
CA ARG A 7 18.36 -11.84 41.71
C ARG A 7 17.50 -12.15 42.93
N ARG A 8 16.60 -13.12 42.82
CA ARG A 8 15.71 -13.50 43.92
C ARG A 8 16.58 -13.90 45.10
N LYS A 9 16.62 -13.03 46.10
CA LYS A 9 17.25 -13.29 47.40
C LYS A 9 16.21 -14.02 48.25
N MET A 10 16.37 -15.33 48.40
CA MET A 10 15.55 -16.09 49.33
C MET A 10 16.07 -15.91 50.75
N ASP A 11 15.14 -15.71 51.67
CA ASP A 11 15.41 -15.68 53.10
C ASP A 11 15.18 -17.11 53.63
N PHE A 12 16.04 -17.57 54.54
CA PHE A 12 15.98 -18.95 55.06
C PHE A 12 15.46 -18.96 56.49
N ASP A 13 14.49 -19.84 56.75
CA ASP A 13 13.76 -19.93 58.04
C ASP A 13 14.55 -20.66 59.12
N SER A 14 15.56 -21.47 58.76
CA SER A 14 16.43 -22.14 59.73
C SER A 14 17.88 -22.29 59.28
N PHE A 15 18.79 -22.45 60.25
CA PHE A 15 20.21 -22.68 59.98
C PHE A 15 20.48 -23.99 59.20
N ASN A 16 19.68 -25.04 59.42
CA ASN A 16 19.83 -26.31 58.71
C ASN A 16 19.44 -26.21 57.23
N GLU A 17 18.46 -25.39 56.90
CA GLU A 17 18.03 -25.13 55.51
C GLU A 17 19.08 -24.32 54.72
N ARG A 18 19.89 -23.50 55.42
CA ARG A 18 21.03 -22.80 54.83
C ARG A 18 22.16 -23.75 54.42
N LEU A 19 22.35 -24.86 55.15
CA LEU A 19 23.41 -25.83 54.88
C LEU A 19 23.13 -26.68 53.64
N THR A 20 21.86 -26.95 53.32
CA THR A 20 21.47 -27.80 52.18
C THR A 20 21.59 -27.09 50.84
N VAL A 21 21.47 -25.76 50.80
CA VAL A 21 21.43 -25.00 49.54
C VAL A 21 22.80 -24.57 49.03
N ASN A 22 23.83 -24.38 49.89
CA ASN A 22 25.22 -24.19 49.44
C ASN A 22 26.25 -24.42 50.58
N MET A 23 26.95 -25.55 50.56
CA MET A 23 27.95 -25.96 51.57
C MET A 23 29.12 -24.98 51.78
N TRP A 24 29.37 -24.05 50.85
CA TRP A 24 30.52 -23.13 50.93
C TRP A 24 30.21 -21.80 51.64
N HIS A 25 28.93 -21.40 51.73
CA HIS A 25 28.53 -20.11 52.32
C HIS A 25 28.07 -20.19 53.79
N ALA A 26 27.88 -21.40 54.32
CA ALA A 26 27.28 -21.63 55.64
C ALA A 26 28.14 -21.23 56.85
N GLN A 27 29.39 -20.81 56.65
CA GLN A 27 30.32 -20.42 57.73
C GLN A 27 30.19 -18.95 58.19
N ARG A 28 29.35 -18.15 57.54
CA ARG A 28 29.11 -16.75 57.94
C ARG A 28 27.61 -16.57 58.07
N HIS A 29 27.14 -15.79 59.04
CA HIS A 29 25.72 -15.46 59.27
C HIS A 29 25.10 -14.70 58.08
N VAL A 30 25.01 -15.34 56.92
CA VAL A 30 24.49 -14.78 55.68
C VAL A 30 23.00 -15.10 55.66
N GLU A 31 22.18 -14.06 55.78
CA GLU A 31 20.71 -14.19 55.78
C GLU A 31 20.13 -14.36 54.38
N ARG A 32 20.84 -13.90 53.34
CA ARG A 32 20.34 -13.86 51.96
C ARG A 32 21.40 -14.38 50.99
N VAL A 33 21.05 -15.40 50.21
CA VAL A 33 21.94 -15.96 49.18
C VAL A 33 21.30 -15.73 47.81
N THR A 34 22.13 -15.35 46.84
CA THR A 34 21.70 -15.32 45.44
C THR A 34 21.68 -16.75 44.92
N CYS A 35 20.50 -17.23 44.53
CA CYS A 35 20.36 -18.52 43.88
C CYS A 35 20.33 -18.34 42.36
N TYR A 36 21.14 -19.12 41.65
CA TYR A 36 21.18 -19.14 40.19
C TYR A 36 20.33 -20.33 39.69
N LEU A 37 19.76 -20.21 38.49
CA LEU A 37 18.99 -21.28 37.83
C LEU A 37 17.77 -21.76 38.63
N GLN A 38 17.14 -20.86 39.39
CA GLN A 38 15.92 -21.13 40.17
C GLN A 38 14.69 -20.42 39.59
N GLU A 39 14.79 -19.91 38.35
CA GLU A 39 13.64 -19.34 37.65
C GLU A 39 12.71 -20.47 37.16
N PRO A 40 11.40 -20.21 36.97
CA PRO A 40 10.42 -21.22 36.54
C PRO A 40 10.90 -22.09 35.37
N ARG A 41 11.51 -21.49 34.34
CA ARG A 41 12.11 -22.19 33.19
C ARG A 41 13.20 -23.23 33.50
N HIS A 42 13.73 -23.25 34.72
CA HIS A 42 14.80 -24.15 35.16
C HIS A 42 14.30 -25.18 36.20
N VAL A 43 13.18 -24.90 36.87
CA VAL A 43 12.66 -25.71 37.98
C VAL A 43 11.38 -26.44 37.58
N GLU A 44 10.56 -25.82 36.74
CA GLU A 44 9.33 -26.40 36.22
C GLU A 44 9.61 -27.14 34.92
N ASP A 45 8.83 -28.20 34.66
CA ASP A 45 8.88 -28.90 33.39
C ASP A 45 8.43 -27.96 32.26
N ILE A 46 9.22 -27.89 31.19
CA ILE A 46 8.88 -27.07 30.02
C ILE A 46 7.75 -27.77 29.26
N ALA A 47 6.52 -27.44 29.63
CA ALA A 47 5.30 -27.86 28.97
C ALA A 47 4.54 -26.64 28.42
N GLY A 48 3.81 -26.83 27.32
CA GLY A 48 2.82 -25.85 26.88
C GLY A 48 1.68 -25.80 27.90
N SER A 49 1.09 -24.63 28.14
CA SER A 49 -0.04 -24.54 29.05
C SER A 49 -1.23 -25.31 28.45
N MET A 50 -1.97 -26.07 29.26
CA MET A 50 -3.20 -26.72 28.79
C MET A 50 -4.31 -25.69 28.53
N GLU A 51 -4.19 -24.48 29.09
CA GLU A 51 -5.08 -23.34 28.83
C GLU A 51 -4.89 -22.78 27.41
N ASP A 52 -3.75 -23.06 26.76
CA ASP A 52 -3.52 -22.75 25.34
C ASP A 52 -4.18 -23.76 24.38
N GLU A 53 -4.79 -24.86 24.86
CA GLU A 53 -5.55 -25.75 23.96
C GLU A 53 -6.89 -25.14 23.49
N GLU A 54 -7.33 -24.05 24.13
CA GLU A 54 -8.43 -23.21 23.67
C GLU A 54 -7.90 -21.96 22.93
N TRP A 55 -6.76 -22.07 22.25
CA TRP A 55 -6.54 -21.24 21.07
C TRP A 55 -7.59 -21.66 20.05
N ASP A 56 -8.71 -20.94 20.07
CA ASP A 56 -9.87 -21.20 19.24
C ASP A 56 -9.42 -21.21 17.77
N VAL A 57 -9.10 -22.41 17.27
CA VAL A 57 -8.51 -22.63 15.95
C VAL A 57 -9.46 -22.07 14.90
N ASP A 58 -10.76 -22.07 15.22
CA ASP A 58 -11.82 -21.41 14.48
C ASP A 58 -11.73 -19.88 14.50
N GLU A 59 -11.39 -19.23 15.62
CA GLU A 59 -11.16 -17.78 15.64
C GLU A 59 -9.92 -17.42 14.79
N CYS A 60 -8.84 -18.17 14.92
CA CYS A 60 -7.62 -17.95 14.15
C CYS A 60 -7.84 -18.26 12.64
N ALA A 61 -8.63 -19.29 12.31
CA ALA A 61 -9.05 -19.61 10.96
C ALA A 61 -10.00 -18.55 10.38
N ASN A 62 -10.93 -18.02 11.18
CA ASN A 62 -11.84 -16.95 10.80
C ASN A 62 -11.11 -15.62 10.58
N ARG A 63 -10.10 -15.30 11.42
CA ARG A 63 -9.19 -14.15 11.20
C ARG A 63 -8.37 -14.28 9.91
N ARG A 64 -7.98 -15.51 9.53
CA ARG A 64 -7.27 -15.80 8.26
C ARG A 64 -8.19 -15.83 7.04
N LYS A 65 -9.48 -16.02 7.24
CA LYS A 65 -10.50 -15.93 6.20
C LYS A 65 -10.71 -14.44 5.88
N GLY A 66 -9.80 -13.87 5.09
CA GLY A 66 -9.88 -12.49 4.63
C GLY A 66 -11.28 -12.21 4.12
N SER A 67 -12.04 -11.42 4.88
CA SER A 67 -13.37 -10.96 4.52
C SER A 67 -13.20 -10.10 3.26
N ASP A 68 -13.92 -10.50 2.21
CA ASP A 68 -14.00 -9.92 0.88
C ASP A 68 -12.73 -9.94 0.00
N ARG A 69 -12.77 -10.83 -1.00
CA ARG A 69 -11.83 -10.82 -2.12
C ARG A 69 -12.09 -9.58 -3.00
N LEU A 70 -11.48 -8.45 -2.65
CA LEU A 70 -11.60 -7.20 -3.40
C LEU A 70 -11.16 -7.35 -4.85
N ARG A 71 -12.10 -7.10 -5.77
CA ARG A 71 -11.82 -7.08 -7.21
C ARG A 71 -11.66 -5.65 -7.72
N THR A 72 -10.80 -5.46 -8.72
CA THR A 72 -10.81 -4.28 -9.57
C THR A 72 -11.72 -4.52 -10.79
N ALA A 73 -12.87 -3.85 -10.83
CA ALA A 73 -13.87 -4.08 -11.88
C ALA A 73 -13.71 -3.18 -13.11
N SER A 74 -13.09 -2.01 -12.94
CA SER A 74 -12.86 -1.07 -14.05
C SER A 74 -11.48 -0.41 -13.93
N VAL A 75 -10.93 -0.02 -15.07
CA VAL A 75 -9.68 0.73 -15.21
C VAL A 75 -9.91 1.92 -16.15
N ALA A 76 -9.72 3.12 -15.64
CA ALA A 76 -9.62 4.35 -16.44
C ALA A 76 -8.14 4.62 -16.76
N ILE A 77 -7.81 4.83 -18.03
CA ILE A 77 -6.47 5.18 -18.50
C ILE A 77 -6.55 6.57 -19.11
N ILE A 78 -6.16 7.58 -18.33
CA ILE A 78 -6.18 9.00 -18.70
C ILE A 78 -4.77 9.42 -19.10
N MET A 79 -4.59 9.73 -20.37
CA MET A 79 -3.30 10.11 -20.95
C MET A 79 -3.36 11.60 -21.29
N CYS A 80 -2.59 12.44 -20.61
CA CYS A 80 -2.42 13.86 -20.89
C CYS A 80 -0.98 14.08 -21.39
N LEU A 81 -0.76 13.84 -22.68
CA LEU A 81 0.56 13.74 -23.29
C LEU A 81 0.91 14.92 -24.20
N HIS A 82 -0.09 15.55 -24.83
CA HIS A 82 0.08 16.71 -25.72
C HIS A 82 1.31 16.62 -26.64
N LEU A 83 1.43 15.47 -27.32
CA LEU A 83 2.67 15.10 -28.01
C LEU A 83 3.08 16.16 -29.04
N GLY A 84 4.34 16.59 -28.94
CA GLY A 84 4.92 17.62 -29.82
C GLY A 84 5.05 19.00 -29.18
N VAL A 85 4.38 19.23 -28.05
CA VAL A 85 4.46 20.47 -27.29
C VAL A 85 4.95 20.14 -25.88
N ASP A 86 6.06 20.76 -25.48
CA ASP A 86 6.62 20.52 -24.15
C ASP A 86 5.91 21.42 -23.12
N PRO A 87 5.58 20.90 -21.93
CA PRO A 87 5.06 21.74 -20.86
C PRO A 87 6.11 22.78 -20.42
N PRO A 88 5.68 23.91 -19.84
CA PRO A 88 6.57 25.04 -19.52
C PRO A 88 7.68 24.72 -18.52
N ASP A 89 7.54 23.65 -17.74
CA ASP A 89 8.50 23.17 -16.76
C ASP A 89 9.30 21.93 -17.22
N ALA A 90 9.16 21.54 -18.50
CA ALA A 90 9.93 20.43 -19.06
C ALA A 90 11.44 20.75 -19.07
N PRO A 91 12.29 19.77 -18.72
CA PRO A 91 13.73 19.93 -18.91
C PRO A 91 14.04 20.07 -20.41
N PRO A 92 15.14 20.77 -20.78
CA PRO A 92 15.53 20.90 -22.17
C PRO A 92 15.65 19.54 -22.87
N ARG A 93 15.17 19.44 -24.12
CA ARG A 93 15.18 18.19 -24.89
C ARG A 93 16.55 17.53 -25.05
N LYS A 94 17.63 18.33 -25.00
CA LYS A 94 19.01 17.81 -25.05
C LYS A 94 19.37 16.95 -23.84
N ASP A 95 18.72 17.22 -22.71
CA ASP A 95 18.98 16.58 -21.43
C ASP A 95 17.93 15.51 -21.07
N ALA A 96 16.98 15.24 -21.97
CA ALA A 96 15.91 14.26 -21.77
C ALA A 96 16.31 12.88 -22.34
N PRO A 97 16.71 11.90 -21.49
CA PRO A 97 17.25 10.62 -21.96
C PRO A 97 16.18 9.61 -22.40
N ALA A 98 14.94 9.74 -21.92
CA ALA A 98 13.86 8.79 -22.19
C ALA A 98 12.85 9.34 -23.20
N ARG A 99 12.70 8.66 -24.34
CA ARG A 99 11.80 9.08 -25.44
C ARG A 99 10.60 8.17 -25.67
N LEU A 100 10.66 6.91 -25.23
CA LEU A 100 9.58 5.96 -25.44
C LEU A 100 8.50 6.10 -24.37
N LEU A 101 7.24 6.12 -24.79
CA LEU A 101 6.08 6.09 -23.90
C LEU A 101 5.34 4.77 -24.10
N SER A 102 5.22 3.96 -23.05
CA SER A 102 4.64 2.61 -23.11
C SER A 102 5.19 1.77 -24.27
N TRP A 103 6.52 1.83 -24.48
CA TRP A 103 7.25 1.15 -25.55
C TRP A 103 6.89 1.60 -26.97
N VAL A 104 6.29 2.78 -27.11
CA VAL A 104 5.97 3.42 -28.40
C VAL A 104 6.82 4.68 -28.54
N ASP A 105 7.37 4.88 -29.73
CA ASP A 105 7.99 6.16 -30.09
C ASP A 105 6.88 7.19 -30.42
N PRO A 106 6.73 8.26 -29.63
CA PRO A 106 5.68 9.26 -29.83
C PRO A 106 5.79 10.03 -31.15
N TYR A 107 6.96 10.00 -31.81
CA TYR A 107 7.20 10.71 -33.06
C TYR A 107 7.13 9.82 -34.31
N LYS A 108 6.87 8.51 -34.14
CA LYS A 108 6.74 7.56 -35.26
C LYS A 108 5.55 7.85 -36.18
N CYS A 109 4.50 8.47 -35.65
CA CYS A 109 3.32 8.88 -36.41
C CYS A 109 2.72 10.17 -35.84
N GLY A 110 1.64 10.67 -36.44
CA GLY A 110 0.99 11.90 -35.98
C GLY A 110 0.57 11.82 -34.50
N ALA A 111 0.71 12.92 -33.76
CA ALA A 111 0.53 13.03 -32.31
C ALA A 111 -0.72 12.31 -31.79
N HIS A 112 -1.89 12.55 -32.40
CA HIS A 112 -3.14 11.91 -31.99
C HIS A 112 -3.11 10.37 -32.13
N LYS A 113 -2.53 9.87 -33.23
CA LYS A 113 -2.41 8.42 -33.47
C LYS A 113 -1.41 7.79 -32.49
N ALA A 114 -0.29 8.46 -32.24
CA ALA A 114 0.72 8.03 -31.29
C ALA A 114 0.16 7.96 -29.86
N ALA A 115 -0.57 8.99 -29.41
CA ALA A 115 -1.20 9.02 -28.09
C ALA A 115 -2.17 7.84 -27.89
N MET A 116 -2.97 7.51 -28.91
CA MET A 116 -3.88 6.37 -28.86
C MET A 116 -3.13 5.03 -28.82
N GLU A 117 -2.05 4.88 -29.59
CA GLU A 117 -1.20 3.68 -29.57
C GLU A 117 -0.54 3.46 -28.19
N ILE A 118 -0.04 4.54 -27.57
CA ILE A 118 0.49 4.53 -26.20
C ILE A 118 -0.59 4.10 -25.20
N GLY A 119 -1.81 4.64 -25.32
CA GLY A 119 -2.95 4.25 -24.48
C GLY A 119 -3.30 2.76 -24.60
N ILE A 120 -3.34 2.24 -25.84
CA ILE A 120 -3.61 0.81 -26.12
C ILE A 120 -2.51 -0.09 -25.56
N ASN A 121 -1.23 0.29 -25.70
CA ASN A 121 -0.13 -0.50 -25.15
C ASN A 121 -0.13 -0.49 -23.62
N THR A 122 -0.50 0.64 -23.01
CA THR A 122 -0.71 0.73 -21.55
C THR A 122 -1.83 -0.20 -21.10
N GLN A 123 -2.95 -0.25 -21.83
CA GLN A 123 -4.02 -1.19 -21.56
C GLN A 123 -3.54 -2.65 -21.66
N LYS A 124 -2.82 -3.01 -22.73
CA LYS A 124 -2.25 -4.36 -22.89
C LYS A 124 -1.32 -4.74 -21.73
N ALA A 125 -0.57 -3.78 -21.19
CA ALA A 125 0.28 -4.03 -20.02
C ALA A 125 -0.55 -4.38 -18.78
N TYR A 126 -1.66 -3.67 -18.54
CA TYR A 126 -2.58 -4.01 -17.44
C TYR A 126 -3.33 -5.32 -17.64
N GLU A 127 -3.70 -5.65 -18.88
CA GLU A 127 -4.37 -6.92 -19.20
C GLU A 127 -3.54 -8.16 -18.86
N LYS A 128 -2.21 -8.05 -18.79
CA LYS A 128 -1.33 -9.14 -18.33
C LYS A 128 -1.54 -9.46 -16.84
N TRP A 129 -1.74 -8.43 -16.03
CA TRP A 129 -1.95 -8.56 -14.58
C TRP A 129 -3.40 -8.91 -14.24
N GLN A 130 -4.34 -8.31 -14.96
CA GLN A 130 -5.78 -8.54 -14.78
C GLN A 130 -6.40 -8.94 -16.12
N PRO A 131 -6.34 -10.24 -16.49
CA PRO A 131 -6.85 -10.73 -17.77
C PRO A 131 -8.35 -10.53 -17.88
N LYS A 132 -8.81 -10.14 -19.08
CA LYS A 132 -10.23 -9.99 -19.42
C LYS A 132 -11.02 -11.30 -19.25
N SER A 133 -10.36 -12.45 -19.39
CA SER A 133 -11.00 -13.78 -19.36
C SER A 133 -11.38 -14.25 -17.96
N ASN A 134 -10.61 -13.88 -16.93
CA ASN A 134 -10.81 -14.38 -15.57
C ASN A 134 -11.62 -13.41 -14.69
N ASN A 135 -11.81 -12.17 -15.16
CA ASN A 135 -12.60 -11.15 -14.50
C ASN A 135 -12.92 -10.05 -15.51
N ARG A 136 -14.21 -9.74 -15.72
CA ARG A 136 -14.76 -8.78 -16.69
C ARG A 136 -14.35 -7.31 -16.43
N THR A 137 -13.05 -7.06 -16.36
CA THR A 137 -12.48 -5.76 -16.05
C THR A 137 -12.66 -4.85 -17.26
N ARG A 138 -13.37 -3.74 -17.06
CA ARG A 138 -13.66 -2.77 -18.12
C ARG A 138 -12.51 -1.78 -18.24
N TYR A 139 -11.91 -1.69 -19.41
CA TYR A 139 -10.86 -0.71 -19.70
C TYR A 139 -11.45 0.46 -20.50
N LYS A 140 -11.17 1.69 -20.06
CA LYS A 140 -11.55 2.92 -20.76
C LYS A 140 -10.31 3.78 -20.95
N ILE A 141 -9.91 3.99 -22.20
CA ILE A 141 -8.80 4.87 -22.57
C ILE A 141 -9.37 6.24 -22.94
N CYS A 142 -8.72 7.30 -22.46
CA CYS A 142 -8.96 8.69 -22.83
C CYS A 142 -7.61 9.36 -23.10
N THR A 143 -7.41 9.87 -24.31
CA THR A 143 -6.20 10.57 -24.74
C THR A 143 -6.48 12.06 -24.88
N ASP A 144 -5.66 12.86 -24.22
CA ASP A 144 -5.76 14.31 -24.07
C ASP A 144 -7.20 14.79 -23.80
N PRO A 145 -7.94 14.19 -22.84
CA PRO A 145 -9.34 14.52 -22.62
C PRO A 145 -9.51 15.88 -21.93
N PRO A 146 -10.62 16.59 -22.21
CA PRO A 146 -11.00 17.73 -21.40
C PRO A 146 -11.49 17.29 -20.01
N ILE A 147 -11.44 18.19 -19.03
CA ILE A 147 -11.86 17.91 -17.64
C ILE A 147 -13.29 17.34 -17.54
N ASP A 148 -14.23 17.84 -18.34
CA ASP A 148 -15.61 17.35 -18.39
C ASP A 148 -15.70 15.88 -18.79
N GLU A 149 -14.88 15.44 -19.74
CA GLU A 149 -14.83 14.05 -20.20
C GLU A 149 -14.23 13.14 -19.12
N VAL A 150 -13.17 13.61 -18.44
CA VAL A 150 -12.60 12.88 -17.29
C VAL A 150 -13.63 12.70 -16.19
N ARG A 151 -14.39 13.74 -15.84
CA ARG A 151 -15.47 13.67 -14.85
C ARG A 151 -16.52 12.65 -15.25
N LYS A 152 -17.05 12.71 -16.49
CA LYS A 152 -18.05 11.76 -16.99
C LYS A 152 -17.55 10.31 -16.93
N VAL A 153 -16.31 10.07 -17.36
CA VAL A 153 -15.71 8.73 -17.33
C VAL A 153 -15.58 8.23 -15.90
N ALA A 154 -15.08 9.07 -15.00
CA ALA A 154 -14.94 8.72 -13.60
C ALA A 154 -16.32 8.38 -12.97
N THR A 155 -17.28 9.29 -13.02
CA THR A 155 -18.62 9.08 -12.45
C THR A 155 -19.29 7.82 -13.02
N ASN A 156 -19.19 7.60 -14.34
CA ASN A 156 -19.79 6.42 -14.96
C ASN A 156 -19.12 5.11 -14.52
N LEU A 157 -17.79 5.06 -14.44
CA LEU A 157 -17.09 3.86 -13.98
C LEU A 157 -17.36 3.55 -12.51
N ARG A 158 -17.47 4.56 -11.65
CA ARG A 158 -17.87 4.38 -10.25
C ARG A 158 -19.27 3.78 -10.15
N ARG A 159 -20.24 4.35 -10.89
CA ARG A 159 -21.63 3.86 -10.94
C ARG A 159 -21.73 2.41 -11.40
N ILE A 160 -20.99 2.03 -12.44
CA ILE A 160 -21.05 0.66 -13.00
C ILE A 160 -20.30 -0.33 -12.10
N SER A 161 -19.25 0.10 -11.40
CA SER A 161 -18.46 -0.78 -10.54
C SER A 161 -19.04 -1.00 -9.13
N GLY A 162 -20.10 -0.30 -8.72
CA GLY A 162 -20.76 -0.55 -7.42
C GLY A 162 -19.80 -0.36 -6.25
N THR A 163 -19.50 -1.43 -5.51
CA THR A 163 -18.53 -1.46 -4.41
C THR A 163 -17.14 -1.97 -4.83
N ASP A 164 -17.00 -2.52 -6.04
CA ASP A 164 -15.70 -3.02 -6.54
C ASP A 164 -14.70 -1.86 -6.71
N ARG A 165 -13.40 -2.18 -6.69
CA ARG A 165 -12.34 -1.18 -6.93
C ARG A 165 -12.37 -0.69 -8.37
N VAL A 166 -12.05 0.58 -8.56
CA VAL A 166 -11.77 1.18 -9.87
C VAL A 166 -10.35 1.71 -9.85
N LEU A 167 -9.55 1.30 -10.83
CA LEU A 167 -8.21 1.83 -11.03
C LEU A 167 -8.28 3.08 -11.91
N PHE A 168 -7.69 4.18 -11.45
CA PHE A 168 -7.54 5.40 -12.22
C PHE A 168 -6.06 5.61 -12.51
N HIS A 169 -5.64 5.32 -13.74
CA HIS A 169 -4.29 5.58 -14.22
C HIS A 169 -4.25 6.95 -14.87
N TYR A 170 -3.41 7.84 -14.34
CA TYR A 170 -3.18 9.16 -14.90
C TYR A 170 -1.73 9.31 -15.33
N ASN A 171 -1.53 9.76 -16.56
CA ASN A 171 -0.23 10.09 -17.12
C ASN A 171 -0.24 11.56 -17.54
N GLY A 172 0.52 12.40 -16.82
CA GLY A 172 0.58 13.84 -17.05
C GLY A 172 1.88 14.33 -17.69
N HIS A 173 2.55 13.54 -18.52
CA HIS A 173 3.84 13.94 -19.09
C HIS A 173 3.78 15.16 -20.04
N GLY A 174 2.62 15.48 -20.60
CA GLY A 174 2.40 16.64 -21.48
C GLY A 174 1.87 17.88 -20.76
N VAL A 175 1.82 17.88 -19.43
CA VAL A 175 1.29 18.98 -18.62
C VAL A 175 2.30 19.34 -17.51
N PRO A 176 2.14 20.50 -16.85
CA PRO A 176 3.02 20.89 -15.77
C PRO A 176 3.04 19.87 -14.62
N ARG A 177 4.09 19.92 -13.80
CA ARG A 177 4.15 19.14 -12.56
C ARG A 177 2.95 19.42 -11.65
N PRO A 178 2.51 18.41 -10.86
CA PRO A 178 1.49 18.59 -9.85
C PRO A 178 1.85 19.72 -8.87
N THR A 179 0.83 20.44 -8.40
CA THR A 179 1.03 21.55 -7.46
C THR A 179 1.24 21.04 -6.03
N GLU A 180 1.82 21.86 -5.15
CA GLU A 180 1.96 21.54 -3.72
C GLU A 180 0.60 21.33 -3.03
N ASN A 181 -0.47 21.90 -3.58
CA ASN A 181 -1.85 21.70 -3.13
C ASN A 181 -2.41 20.33 -3.56
N GLY A 182 -1.63 19.51 -4.27
CA GLY A 182 -2.02 18.18 -4.77
C GLY A 182 -2.83 18.20 -6.06
N GLU A 183 -2.92 19.34 -6.76
CA GLU A 183 -3.68 19.43 -8.00
C GLU A 183 -2.89 18.77 -9.14
N ILE A 184 -3.62 18.03 -9.97
CA ILE A 184 -3.11 17.51 -11.25
C ILE A 184 -3.85 18.18 -12.40
N TRP A 185 -3.21 18.16 -13.56
CA TRP A 185 -3.55 19.01 -14.70
C TRP A 185 -4.25 18.24 -15.82
N VAL A 186 -5.23 18.86 -16.47
CA VAL A 186 -5.93 18.30 -17.62
C VAL A 186 -6.17 19.40 -18.66
N PHE A 187 -6.36 19.03 -19.92
CA PHE A 187 -6.61 20.00 -20.98
C PHE A 187 -8.00 20.62 -20.87
N ASN A 188 -8.15 21.84 -21.38
CA ASN A 188 -9.44 22.42 -21.72
C ASN A 188 -9.86 21.98 -23.15
N LYS A 189 -11.13 22.12 -23.52
CA LYS A 189 -11.69 21.81 -24.86
C LYS A 189 -10.95 22.50 -26.01
N SER A 190 -10.38 23.68 -25.75
CA SER A 190 -9.64 24.45 -26.74
C SER A 190 -8.13 24.16 -26.76
N PHE A 191 -7.61 23.32 -25.86
CA PHE A 191 -6.18 23.04 -25.67
C PHE A 191 -5.28 24.28 -25.42
N THR A 192 -5.87 25.45 -25.14
CA THR A 192 -5.15 26.71 -24.93
C THR A 192 -4.91 27.02 -23.46
N GLN A 193 -5.67 26.41 -22.55
CA GLN A 193 -5.59 26.59 -21.11
C GLN A 193 -5.65 25.21 -20.43
N ILE A 194 -4.98 25.09 -19.29
CA ILE A 194 -4.93 23.87 -18.48
C ILE A 194 -5.77 24.13 -17.23
N ASP A 195 -6.87 23.40 -17.08
CA ASP A 195 -7.83 23.63 -16.00
C ASP A 195 -7.44 22.85 -14.73
N ARG A 196 -7.74 23.44 -13.56
CA ARG A 196 -7.33 22.92 -12.25
C ARG A 196 -8.29 21.88 -11.66
N SER A 197 -7.67 20.92 -10.96
CA SER A 197 -8.20 20.05 -9.90
C SER A 197 -9.04 18.82 -10.31
N ILE A 198 -8.33 17.72 -10.61
CA ILE A 198 -8.90 16.37 -10.48
C ILE A 198 -9.16 16.00 -9.00
N ILE A 199 -8.60 16.71 -8.00
CA ILE A 199 -8.92 16.47 -6.57
C ILE A 199 -10.44 16.46 -6.34
N GLN A 200 -11.19 17.37 -6.96
CA GLN A 200 -12.65 17.43 -6.79
C GLN A 200 -13.36 16.26 -7.48
N ILE A 201 -12.83 15.79 -8.62
CA ILE A 201 -13.33 14.59 -9.31
C ILE A 201 -13.04 13.33 -8.48
N LEU A 202 -11.84 13.22 -7.88
CA LEU A 202 -11.49 12.13 -6.98
C LEU A 202 -12.28 12.20 -5.66
N ALA A 203 -12.52 13.39 -5.12
CA ALA A 203 -13.34 13.57 -3.92
C ALA A 203 -14.79 13.13 -4.17
N GLU A 204 -15.39 13.45 -5.31
CA GLU A 204 -16.70 12.90 -5.72
C GLU A 204 -16.64 11.37 -5.92
N PHE A 205 -15.50 10.84 -6.37
CA PHE A 205 -15.27 9.41 -6.56
C PHE A 205 -15.09 8.63 -5.25
N PHE A 206 -14.44 9.23 -4.25
CA PHE A 206 -14.19 8.68 -2.92
C PHE A 206 -15.35 8.94 -1.94
N ALA A 207 -16.09 10.04 -2.06
CA ALA A 207 -17.28 10.32 -1.25
C ALA A 207 -18.39 9.28 -1.50
N PHE A 208 -18.46 8.71 -2.71
CA PHE A 208 -19.36 7.60 -3.03
C PHE A 208 -19.01 6.29 -2.31
N LEU A 209 -17.84 6.18 -1.66
CA LEU A 209 -17.45 5.06 -0.80
C LEU A 209 -17.79 5.28 0.68
N GLN A 210 -18.35 6.44 1.05
CA GLN A 210 -18.65 6.81 2.45
C GLN A 210 -20.15 6.97 2.76
N VAL A 211 -21.05 6.43 1.94
CA VAL A 211 -22.46 6.32 2.35
C VAL A 211 -22.65 4.95 3.02
N PRO A 212 -23.00 4.89 4.32
CA PRO A 212 -23.20 3.65 5.07
C PRO A 212 -24.37 2.81 4.56
#